data_AF-A0A950CIM9-F1
#
_entry.id   AF-A0A950CIM9-F1
#
_cell.length_a   1.000
_cell.length_b   1.000
_cell.length_c   1.000
_cell.angle_alpha   90.00
_cell.angle_beta   90.00
_cell.angle_gamma   90.00
#
_symmetry.space_group_name_H-M   'P 1'
#
loop_
_entity.id
_entity.type
_entity.pdbx_description
1 polymer ?
#
loop_
_entity_poly.entity_id
_entity_poly.type
_entity_poly.pdbx_seq_one_letter_code
_entity_poly.pdbx_strand_id
1 'polypeptide(L)'
;SSIMPALVAFMKIPHKSSMLTDYLADMRNYMPFEHRTLIERVEAMPAIRGLAGKEPFNAILEAITEFRSIHYVWAQEYINRWTADPRGTGGTPYMQWLDQLIQETRSFKIA
;
A
#
# COMPACT_ATOMS: atom_id res chain seq x y z
N SER A 1 -0.41 -11.44 0.03
CA SER A 1 0.54 -10.94 1.06
C SER A 1 -0.22 -10.08 2.07
N SER A 2 0.07 -10.20 3.36
CA SER A 2 -0.61 -9.45 4.44
C SER A 2 0.25 -8.34 5.07
N ILE A 3 1.54 -8.27 4.71
CA ILE A 3 2.50 -7.33 5.31
C ILE A 3 2.12 -5.87 5.00
N MET A 4 1.99 -5.54 3.71
CA MET A 4 1.65 -4.18 3.28
C MET A 4 0.27 -3.71 3.78
N PRO A 5 -0.81 -4.53 3.71
CA PRO A 5 -2.08 -4.19 4.35
C PRO A 5 -1.97 -3.89 5.85
N ALA A 6 -1.20 -4.67 6.61
CA ALA A 6 -0.99 -4.45 8.04
C ALA A 6 -0.23 -3.14 8.31
N LEU A 7 0.82 -2.84 7.53
CA LEU A 7 1.57 -1.59 7.66
C LEU A 7 0.73 -0.36 7.31
N VAL A 8 -0.09 -0.43 6.26
CA VAL A 8 -1.03 0.64 5.89
C VAL A 8 -2.06 0.86 7.01
N ALA A 9 -2.63 -0.23 7.54
CA ALA A 9 -3.57 -0.19 8.66
C ALA A 9 -2.96 0.40 9.93
N PHE A 10 -1.70 0.09 10.23
CA PHE A 10 -0.99 0.61 11.39
C PHE A 10 -0.66 2.10 11.25
N MET A 11 -0.09 2.47 10.09
CA MET A 11 0.34 3.84 9.82
C MET A 11 -0.84 4.78 9.54
N LYS A 12 -2.05 4.26 9.28
CA LYS A 12 -3.26 5.04 8.93
C LYS A 12 -3.05 5.90 7.67
N ILE A 13 -2.37 5.35 6.66
CA ILE A 13 -2.10 6.08 5.41
C ILE A 13 -3.44 6.31 4.67
N PRO A 14 -3.85 7.56 4.42
CA PRO A 14 -5.14 7.87 3.81
C PRO A 14 -5.05 7.71 2.28
N HIS A 15 -5.26 6.49 1.81
CA HIS A 15 -5.39 6.22 0.38
C HIS A 15 -6.77 6.68 -0.12
N LYS A 16 -6.80 7.37 -1.27
CA LYS A 16 -8.05 7.89 -1.82
C LYS A 16 -8.97 6.72 -2.24
N SER A 17 -10.23 6.79 -1.80
CA SER A 17 -11.26 5.85 -2.25
C SER A 17 -11.34 5.84 -3.78
N SER A 18 -11.19 4.65 -4.36
CA SER A 18 -11.05 4.41 -5.78
C SER A 18 -11.25 2.92 -6.09
N MET A 19 -11.37 2.59 -7.39
CA MET A 19 -11.40 1.18 -7.84
C MET A 19 -10.18 0.37 -7.36
N LEU A 20 -9.03 1.02 -7.17
CA LEU A 20 -7.85 0.42 -6.55
C LEU A 20 -8.12 -0.02 -5.11
N THR A 21 -8.63 0.89 -4.27
CA THR A 21 -8.87 0.57 -2.87
C THR A 21 -9.95 -0.48 -2.70
N ASP A 22 -10.96 -0.48 -3.58
CA ASP A 22 -12.02 -1.50 -3.60
C ASP A 22 -11.43 -2.86 -3.99
N TYR A 23 -10.58 -2.91 -5.01
CA TYR A 23 -9.87 -4.12 -5.41
C TYR A 23 -8.95 -4.64 -4.29
N LEU A 24 -8.21 -3.76 -3.60
CA LEU A 24 -7.37 -4.14 -2.46
C LEU A 24 -8.18 -4.66 -1.26
N ALA A 25 -9.38 -4.11 -1.05
CA ALA A 25 -10.30 -4.61 -0.04
C ALA A 25 -10.78 -6.03 -0.39
N ASP A 26 -11.15 -6.29 -1.65
CA ASP A 26 -11.52 -7.63 -2.09
C ASP A 26 -10.35 -8.62 -2.00
N MET A 27 -9.12 -8.19 -2.31
CA MET A 27 -7.91 -9.00 -2.15
C MET A 27 -7.69 -9.50 -0.71
N ARG A 28 -8.30 -8.87 0.31
CA ARG A 28 -8.27 -9.39 1.68
C ARG A 28 -9.01 -10.72 1.82
N ASN A 29 -10.04 -10.97 1.02
CA ASN A 29 -10.80 -12.24 1.05
C ASN A 29 -9.94 -13.46 0.70
N TYR A 30 -8.82 -13.25 0.01
CA TYR A 30 -7.85 -14.27 -0.36
C TYR A 30 -6.73 -14.45 0.69
N MET A 31 -6.77 -13.73 1.82
CA MET A 31 -5.83 -13.90 2.93
C MET A 31 -6.39 -14.90 3.96
N PRO A 32 -5.52 -15.67 4.66
CA PRO A 32 -5.92 -16.49 5.80
C PRO A 32 -6.75 -15.71 6.82
N PHE A 33 -7.67 -16.40 7.50
CA PHE A 33 -8.60 -15.78 8.46
C PHE A 33 -7.86 -15.04 9.58
N GLU A 34 -6.79 -15.64 10.09
CA GLU A 34 -5.96 -15.10 11.17
C GLU A 34 -5.28 -13.79 10.74
N HIS A 35 -4.89 -13.69 9.47
CA HIS A 35 -4.24 -12.50 8.92
C HIS A 35 -5.24 -11.35 8.76
N ARG A 36 -6.45 -11.65 8.26
CA ARG A 36 -7.54 -10.66 8.18
C ARG A 36 -7.89 -10.11 9.55
N THR A 37 -8.07 -11.02 10.52
CA THR A 37 -8.38 -10.68 11.91
C THR A 37 -7.30 -9.77 12.52
N LEU A 38 -6.02 -10.05 12.26
CA LEU A 38 -4.93 -9.19 12.72
C LEU A 38 -5.01 -7.80 12.10
N ILE A 39 -5.22 -7.69 10.79
CA ILE A 39 -5.32 -6.41 10.09
C ILE A 39 -6.48 -5.58 10.64
N GLU A 40 -7.67 -6.18 10.81
CA GLU A 40 -8.85 -5.51 11.39
C GLU A 40 -8.58 -4.99 12.81
N ARG A 41 -7.90 -5.78 13.65
CA ARG A 41 -7.50 -5.35 14.99
C ARG A 41 -6.54 -4.16 14.95
N VAL A 42 -5.57 -4.15 14.03
CA VAL A 42 -4.63 -3.04 13.85
C VAL A 42 -5.35 -1.80 13.29
N GLU A 43 -6.33 -1.97 12.40
CA GLU A 43 -7.17 -0.88 11.88
C GLU A 43 -7.98 -0.20 12.98
N ALA A 44 -8.47 -0.95 13.96
CA ALA A 44 -9.21 -0.42 15.11
C ALA A 44 -8.32 0.30 16.14
N MET A 45 -6.98 0.17 16.08
CA MET A 45 -6.08 0.87 16.99
C MET A 45 -6.04 2.38 16.73
N PRO A 46 -5.79 3.21 17.77
CA PRO A 46 -5.60 4.65 17.60
C PRO A 46 -4.48 5.02 16.61
N ALA A 47 -4.60 6.19 16.00
CA ALA A 47 -3.57 6.69 15.09
C ALA A 47 -2.27 6.99 15.85
N ILE A 48 -1.16 6.41 15.41
CA ILE A 48 0.15 6.63 16.04
C ILE A 48 0.80 7.96 15.64
N ARG A 49 0.32 8.62 14.58
CA ARG A 49 0.93 9.84 14.02
C ARG A 49 1.07 10.97 15.04
N GLY A 50 0.12 11.11 15.97
CA GLY A 50 0.17 12.12 17.03
C GLY A 50 0.94 11.69 18.28
N LEU A 51 1.31 10.40 18.37
CA LEU A 51 2.01 9.82 19.52
C LEU A 51 3.49 9.55 19.24
N ALA A 52 3.85 9.38 17.97
CA ALA A 52 5.21 9.07 17.53
C ALA A 52 6.04 10.35 17.31
N GLY A 53 7.36 10.24 17.53
CA GLY A 53 8.31 11.24 17.06
C GLY A 53 8.32 11.34 15.52
N LYS A 54 8.63 12.53 15.00
CA LYS A 54 8.65 12.81 13.55
C LYS A 54 9.57 11.85 12.79
N GLU A 55 10.79 11.66 13.30
CA GLU A 55 11.85 10.88 12.67
C GLU A 55 11.47 9.39 12.55
N PRO A 56 11.11 8.67 13.63
CA PRO A 56 10.72 7.26 13.51
C PRO A 56 9.44 7.08 12.67
N PHE A 57 8.48 8.01 12.75
CA PHE A 57 7.27 7.95 11.92
C PHE A 57 7.61 8.07 10.42
N ASN A 58 8.40 9.08 10.07
CA ASN A 58 8.81 9.32 8.68
C ASN A 58 9.73 8.22 8.14
N ALA A 59 10.58 7.61 8.99
CA ALA A 59 11.44 6.49 8.60
C ALA A 59 10.64 5.27 8.15
N ILE A 60 9.53 4.95 8.83
CA ILE A 60 8.64 3.85 8.42
C ILE A 60 7.97 4.16 7.07
N LEU A 61 7.50 5.40 6.87
CA LEU A 61 6.91 5.81 5.60
C LEU A 61 7.93 5.78 4.45
N GLU A 62 9.20 6.10 4.73
CA GLU A 62 10.27 5.97 3.75
C GLU A 62 10.50 4.51 3.37
N ALA A 63 10.61 3.60 4.34
CA ALA A 63 10.79 2.18 4.06
C ALA A 63 9.61 1.59 3.23
N ILE A 64 8.37 1.99 3.54
CA ILE A 64 7.18 1.62 2.75
C ILE A 64 7.28 2.16 1.32
N THR A 65 7.72 3.41 1.17
CA THR A 65 7.87 4.09 -0.11
C THR A 65 8.95 3.43 -0.96
N GLU A 66 10.08 3.07 -0.36
CA GLU A 66 11.20 2.37 -1.01
C GLU A 66 10.74 1.01 -1.52
N PHE A 67 10.08 0.21 -0.67
CA PHE A 67 9.51 -1.07 -1.07
C PHE A 67 8.58 -0.94 -2.29
N ARG A 68 7.67 0.04 -2.27
CA ARG A 68 6.74 0.27 -3.39
C ARG A 68 7.45 0.77 -4.63
N SER A 69 8.50 1.57 -4.49
CA SER A 69 9.30 2.07 -5.62
C SER A 69 10.07 0.95 -6.31
N ILE A 70 10.67 0.05 -5.54
CA ILE A 70 11.31 -1.16 -6.08
C ILE A 70 10.28 -2.04 -6.80
N HIS A 71 9.12 -2.25 -6.17
CA HIS A 71 8.04 -3.03 -6.78
C HIS A 71 7.52 -2.40 -8.08
N TYR A 72 7.40 -1.07 -8.15
CA TYR A 72 7.05 -0.35 -9.37
C TYR A 72 8.07 -0.58 -10.49
N VAL A 73 9.37 -0.46 -10.18
CA VAL A 73 10.44 -0.70 -11.15
C VAL A 73 10.39 -2.14 -11.65
N TRP A 74 10.16 -3.11 -10.77
CA TRP A 74 10.01 -4.50 -11.19
C TRP A 74 8.77 -4.73 -12.06
N ALA A 75 7.63 -4.15 -11.71
CA ALA A 75 6.42 -4.21 -12.53
C ALA A 75 6.66 -3.61 -13.92
N GLN A 76 7.43 -2.53 -14.01
CA GLN A 76 7.86 -1.94 -15.27
C GLN A 76 8.78 -2.87 -16.07
N GLU A 77 9.86 -3.35 -15.47
CA GLU A 77 10.92 -4.10 -16.16
C GLU A 77 10.52 -5.53 -16.53
N TYR A 78 9.70 -6.18 -15.72
CA TYR A 78 9.33 -7.59 -15.94
C TYR A 78 7.97 -7.77 -16.60
N ILE A 79 7.08 -6.76 -16.58
CA ILE A 79 5.74 -6.87 -17.14
C ILE A 79 5.53 -5.79 -18.19
N ASN A 80 5.41 -4.52 -17.76
CA ASN A 80 4.92 -3.43 -18.60
C ASN A 80 5.71 -3.25 -19.90
N ARG A 81 7.03 -3.40 -19.83
CA ARG A 81 7.92 -3.31 -21.00
C ARG A 81 7.69 -4.38 -22.06
N TRP A 82 7.14 -5.54 -21.67
CA TRP A 82 7.02 -6.73 -22.52
C TRP A 82 5.57 -7.03 -22.93
N THR A 83 4.61 -6.20 -22.52
CA THR A 83 3.19 -6.34 -22.87
C THR A 83 2.68 -5.10 -23.59
N ALA A 84 1.82 -5.30 -24.58
CA ALA A 84 1.07 -4.20 -25.20
C ALA A 84 -0.23 -3.88 -24.42
N ASP A 85 -0.77 -4.84 -23.66
CA ASP A 85 -1.93 -4.61 -22.79
C ASP A 85 -1.46 -3.94 -21.50
N PRO A 86 -1.91 -2.71 -21.19
CA PRO A 86 -1.50 -1.98 -19.99
C PRO A 86 -2.17 -2.49 -18.72
N ARG A 87 -3.04 -3.51 -18.80
CA ARG A 87 -3.74 -4.07 -17.65
C ARG A 87 -2.94 -5.20 -17.00
N GLY A 88 -3.02 -5.26 -15.67
CA GLY A 88 -2.45 -6.35 -14.89
C GLY A 88 -3.33 -7.61 -14.96
N THR A 89 -2.89 -8.68 -14.30
CA THR A 89 -3.63 -9.97 -14.26
C THR A 89 -5.04 -9.86 -13.67
N GLY A 90 -5.29 -8.86 -12.82
CA GLY A 90 -6.62 -8.52 -12.30
C GLY A 90 -7.46 -7.60 -13.19
N GLY A 91 -7.00 -7.28 -14.41
CA GLY A 91 -7.66 -6.33 -15.31
C GLY A 91 -7.45 -4.85 -14.94
N THR A 92 -6.45 -4.56 -14.09
CA THR A 92 -6.28 -3.27 -13.43
C THR A 92 -5.20 -2.41 -14.09
N PRO A 93 -5.29 -1.06 -14.08
CA PRO A 93 -4.22 -0.17 -14.54
C PRO A 93 -3.10 -0.10 -13.47
N TYR A 94 -2.45 -1.23 -13.24
CA TYR A 94 -1.55 -1.47 -12.10
C TYR A 94 -0.39 -0.49 -12.01
N MET A 95 0.19 -0.03 -13.13
CA MET A 95 1.27 0.97 -13.09
C MET A 95 0.81 2.30 -12.51
N GLN A 96 -0.36 2.80 -12.91
CA GLN A 96 -0.94 4.02 -12.35
C GLN A 96 -1.26 3.83 -10.87
N TRP A 97 -1.81 2.68 -10.51
CA TRP A 97 -2.16 2.35 -9.13
C TRP A 97 -0.95 2.25 -8.21
N LEU A 98 0.15 1.65 -8.68
CA LEU A 98 1.40 1.56 -7.93
C LEU A 98 1.99 2.95 -7.67
N ASP A 99 2.01 3.83 -8.68
CA ASP A 99 2.47 5.22 -8.49
C ASP A 99 1.57 5.97 -7.50
N GLN A 100 0.24 5.87 -7.61
CA GLN A 100 -0.69 6.49 -6.67
C GLN A 100 -0.36 6.11 -5.21
N LEU A 101 -0.14 4.82 -4.92
CA LEU A 101 0.20 4.36 -3.58
C LEU A 101 1.53 4.92 -3.07
N ILE A 102 2.51 5.10 -3.95
CA ILE A 102 3.80 5.72 -3.62
C ILE A 102 3.58 7.19 -3.24
N GLN A 103 2.90 7.96 -4.08
CA GLN A 103 2.69 9.39 -3.85
C GLN A 103 1.87 9.66 -2.59
N GLU A 104 0.79 8.91 -2.37
CA GLU A 104 -0.06 9.05 -1.18
C GLU A 104 0.68 8.69 0.12
N THR A 105 1.71 7.84 0.06
CA THR A 105 2.55 7.55 1.24
C THR A 105 3.56 8.64 1.51
N ARG A 106 4.21 9.14 0.45
CA ARG A 106 5.17 10.24 0.57
C ARG A 106 4.51 11.51 1.10
N SER A 107 3.31 11.82 0.62
CA SER A 107 2.55 12.99 1.08
C SER A 107 2.11 12.89 2.54
N PHE A 108 2.08 11.68 3.10
CA PHE A 108 1.70 11.44 4.48
C PHE A 108 2.85 11.62 5.48
N LYS A 109 4.03 12.10 5.09
CA LYS A 109 5.08 12.45 6.07
C LYS A 109 4.67 13.62 6.98
N ILE A 110 5.26 13.68 8.18
CA ILE A 110 5.19 14.83 9.07
C ILE A 110 6.19 15.89 8.56
N ALA A 111 5.71 17.12 8.39
CA ALA A 111 6.48 18.27 7.89
C ALA A 111 7.61 18.69 8.84
#